data_AF-A0A212EYE1-F1
#
_entry.id   AF-A0A212EYE1-F1
#
_cell.length_a   1.000
_cell.length_b   1.000
_cell.length_c   1.000
_cell.angle_alpha   90.00
_cell.angle_beta   90.00
_cell.angle_gamma   90.00
#
_symmetry.space_group_name_H-M   'P 1'
#
loop_
_entity.id
_entity.type
_entity.pdbx_description
1 polymer ?
#
loop_
_entity_poly.entity_id
_entity_poly.type
_entity_poly.pdbx_seq_one_letter_code
_entity_poly.pdbx_strand_id
1 'polypeptide(L)'
;ICMALSALYHTFSCRSENDYNTFLMYDLFGIALSLLAIYTSGVYYAFWCHHELKTFYMISVTLIFVVAMVLQVPKLQVPYVVKMCVFIGWAAYGVLPTLHWTYVMGGFDNPMVQIFFPRVIGMYVISGTAFAIYAFKIPERWYPGKVDYIGHSHQWWHILVLGALYYWHNSAMIYVQYRMNHGCANTMRIF
;
A
#
# COMPACT_ATOMS: atom_id res chain seq x y z
N ILE A 1 -6.76 6.12 9.79
CA ILE A 1 -7.73 6.59 8.77
C ILE A 1 -8.33 5.41 8.02
N CYS A 2 -7.57 4.63 7.24
CA CYS A 2 -8.07 3.47 6.47
C CYS A 2 -9.04 2.57 7.26
N MET A 3 -8.59 2.01 8.40
CA MET A 3 -9.43 1.09 9.19
C MET A 3 -10.70 1.74 9.75
N ALA A 4 -10.64 3.04 10.08
CA ALA A 4 -11.80 3.75 10.60
C ALA A 4 -12.85 3.99 9.50
N LEU A 5 -12.42 4.38 8.29
CA LEU A 5 -13.32 4.56 7.15
C LEU A 5 -13.95 3.24 6.70
N SER A 6 -13.17 2.14 6.72
CA SER A 6 -13.67 0.78 6.50
C SER A 6 -14.74 0.39 7.51
N ALA A 7 -14.52 0.63 8.81
CA ALA A 7 -15.49 0.34 9.85
C ALA A 7 -16.79 1.15 9.68
N LEU A 8 -16.69 2.43 9.33
CA LEU A 8 -17.85 3.27 9.04
C LEU A 8 -18.66 2.72 7.86
N TYR A 9 -17.98 2.36 6.76
CA TYR A 9 -18.64 1.73 5.61
C TYR A 9 -19.42 0.48 6.00
N HIS A 10 -18.76 -0.48 6.64
CA HIS A 10 -19.41 -1.73 7.00
C HIS A 10 -20.52 -1.59 8.07
N THR A 11 -20.52 -0.49 8.83
CA THR A 11 -21.58 -0.20 9.81
C THR A 11 -22.80 0.45 9.14
N PHE A 12 -22.60 1.36 8.19
CA PHE A 12 -23.66 2.19 7.62
C PHE A 12 -24.08 1.79 6.20
N SER A 13 -23.44 0.80 5.58
CA SER A 13 -23.71 0.38 4.20
C SER A 13 -25.11 -0.16 3.95
N CYS A 14 -25.84 -0.58 4.99
CA CYS A 14 -27.19 -1.12 4.87
C CYS A 14 -28.30 -0.07 4.91
N ARG A 15 -27.98 1.21 5.16
CA ARG A 15 -29.00 2.24 5.43
C ARG A 15 -29.73 2.72 4.17
N SER A 16 -29.00 2.96 3.09
CA SER A 16 -29.54 3.39 1.80
C SER A 16 -28.51 3.18 0.70
N GLU A 17 -28.95 3.16 -0.57
CA GLU A 17 -28.03 3.09 -1.72
C GLU A 17 -27.07 4.30 -1.77
N ASN A 18 -27.54 5.48 -1.40
CA ASN A 18 -26.70 6.68 -1.35
C ASN A 18 -25.59 6.57 -0.29
N ASP A 19 -25.93 6.08 0.91
CA ASP A 19 -24.96 5.89 1.99
C ASP A 19 -23.97 4.77 1.63
N TYR A 20 -24.46 3.67 1.05
CA TYR A 20 -23.62 2.58 0.54
C TYR A 20 -22.53 3.12 -0.40
N ASN A 21 -22.93 3.89 -1.42
CA ASN A 21 -21.98 4.43 -2.41
C ASN A 21 -21.04 5.48 -1.80
N THR A 22 -21.54 6.33 -0.91
CA THR A 22 -20.75 7.38 -0.25
C THR A 22 -19.69 6.78 0.67
N PHE A 23 -20.07 5.85 1.53
CA PHE A 23 -19.12 5.22 2.44
C PHE A 23 -18.16 4.26 1.72
N LEU A 24 -18.59 3.58 0.65
CA LEU A 24 -17.70 2.77 -0.17
C LEU A 24 -16.58 3.65 -0.78
N MET A 25 -16.91 4.86 -1.24
CA MET A 25 -15.92 5.82 -1.71
C MET A 25 -14.91 6.17 -0.61
N TYR A 26 -15.36 6.39 0.63
CA TYR A 26 -14.47 6.65 1.75
C TYR A 26 -13.61 5.44 2.16
N ASP A 27 -14.14 4.23 2.09
CA ASP A 27 -13.36 3.01 2.34
C ASP A 27 -12.22 2.87 1.31
N LEU A 28 -12.53 3.04 0.02
CA LEU A 28 -11.52 3.05 -1.05
C LEU A 28 -10.51 4.20 -0.90
N PHE A 29 -10.96 5.38 -0.46
CA PHE A 29 -10.08 6.50 -0.10
C PHE A 29 -9.12 6.13 1.03
N GLY A 30 -9.61 5.40 2.03
CA GLY A 30 -8.82 4.85 3.13
C GLY A 30 -7.66 3.98 2.63
N ILE A 31 -7.95 3.03 1.73
CA ILE A 31 -6.92 2.16 1.12
C ILE A 31 -5.91 2.98 0.33
N ALA A 32 -6.37 3.96 -0.45
CA ALA A 32 -5.49 4.83 -1.23
C ALA A 32 -4.54 5.67 -0.36
N LEU A 33 -5.04 6.22 0.75
CA LEU A 33 -4.18 6.93 1.72
C LEU A 33 -3.15 6.00 2.35
N SER A 34 -3.53 4.77 2.68
CA SER A 34 -2.61 3.76 3.20
C SER A 34 -1.50 3.42 2.20
N LEU A 35 -1.85 3.21 0.93
CA LEU A 35 -0.87 2.99 -0.15
C LEU A 35 0.05 4.20 -0.32
N LEU A 36 -0.50 5.42 -0.35
CA LEU A 36 0.29 6.64 -0.45
C LEU A 36 1.29 6.75 0.71
N ALA A 37 0.85 6.52 1.95
CA ALA A 37 1.71 6.54 3.13
C ALA A 37 2.82 5.47 3.07
N ILE A 38 2.50 4.24 2.65
CA ILE A 38 3.49 3.17 2.46
C ILE A 38 4.54 3.59 1.43
N TYR A 39 4.10 4.08 0.28
CA TYR A 39 4.99 4.49 -0.80
C TYR A 39 5.87 5.68 -0.43
N THR A 40 5.26 6.73 0.10
CA THR A 40 5.97 7.96 0.46
C THR A 40 7.02 7.69 1.52
N SER A 41 6.68 6.96 2.59
CA SER A 41 7.66 6.57 3.62
C SER A 41 8.78 5.68 3.04
N GLY A 42 8.44 4.65 2.27
CA GLY A 42 9.41 3.74 1.66
C GLY A 42 10.39 4.46 0.73
N VAL A 43 9.87 5.21 -0.23
CA VAL A 43 10.68 5.97 -1.21
C VAL A 43 11.55 7.01 -0.51
N TYR A 44 11.00 7.73 0.47
CA TYR A 44 11.71 8.79 1.18
C TYR A 44 12.95 8.25 1.91
N TYR A 45 12.83 7.13 2.63
CA TYR A 45 13.97 6.54 3.35
C TYR A 45 14.90 5.73 2.43
N ALA A 46 14.37 5.07 1.39
CA ALA A 46 15.16 4.32 0.42
C ALA A 46 16.11 5.26 -0.36
N PHE A 47 15.56 6.33 -0.94
CA PHE A 47 16.31 7.31 -1.73
C PHE A 47 16.73 8.55 -0.95
N TRP A 48 16.87 8.45 0.37
CA TRP A 48 17.21 9.58 1.25
C TRP A 48 18.42 10.39 0.73
N CYS A 49 19.47 9.70 0.27
CA CYS A 49 20.69 10.31 -0.28
C CYS A 49 20.64 10.63 -1.78
N HIS A 50 19.60 10.21 -2.51
CA HIS A 50 19.45 10.42 -3.94
C HIS A 50 18.24 11.32 -4.21
N HIS A 51 18.45 12.63 -4.08
CA HIS A 51 17.35 13.60 -4.08
C HIS A 51 16.53 13.61 -5.38
N GLU A 52 17.17 13.51 -6.55
CA GLU A 52 16.48 13.45 -7.84
C GLU A 52 15.56 12.24 -7.94
N LEU A 53 16.06 11.04 -7.61
CA LEU A 53 15.28 9.80 -7.65
C LEU A 53 14.15 9.82 -6.62
N LYS A 54 14.43 10.30 -5.41
CA LYS A 54 13.42 10.50 -4.36
C LYS A 54 12.29 11.39 -4.88
N THR A 55 12.61 12.56 -5.43
CA THR A 55 11.61 13.50 -5.95
C THR A 55 10.83 12.90 -7.10
N PHE A 56 11.49 12.26 -8.06
CA PHE A 56 10.84 11.56 -9.18
C PHE A 56 9.80 10.55 -8.68
N TYR A 57 10.20 9.66 -7.77
CA TYR A 57 9.30 8.63 -7.25
C TYR A 57 8.19 9.21 -6.38
N MET A 58 8.46 10.21 -5.55
CA MET A 58 7.44 10.89 -4.74
C MET A 58 6.38 11.57 -5.60
N ILE A 59 6.79 12.25 -6.69
CA ILE A 59 5.86 12.84 -7.65
C ILE A 59 5.04 11.75 -8.33
N SER A 60 5.69 10.69 -8.82
CA SER A 60 5.00 9.61 -9.53
C SER A 60 3.90 8.94 -8.68
N VAL A 61 4.18 8.61 -7.41
CA VAL A 61 3.18 7.97 -6.54
C VAL A 61 2.07 8.93 -6.15
N THR A 62 2.37 10.23 -6.03
CA THR A 62 1.37 11.27 -5.78
C THR A 62 0.46 11.45 -6.99
N LEU A 63 1.00 11.44 -8.20
CA LEU A 63 0.20 11.50 -9.44
C LEU A 63 -0.71 10.28 -9.57
N ILE A 64 -0.20 9.07 -9.30
CA ILE A 64 -1.03 7.86 -9.31
C ILE A 64 -2.14 7.96 -8.28
N PHE A 65 -1.85 8.46 -7.06
CA PHE A 65 -2.87 8.72 -6.05
C PHE A 65 -3.95 9.69 -6.56
N VAL A 66 -3.56 10.84 -7.11
CA VAL A 66 -4.51 11.83 -7.65
C VAL A 66 -5.39 11.19 -8.72
N VAL A 67 -4.81 10.45 -9.67
CA VAL A 67 -5.57 9.73 -10.70
C VAL A 67 -6.54 8.74 -10.05
N ALA A 68 -6.08 7.91 -9.11
CA ALA A 68 -6.93 6.96 -8.40
C ALA A 68 -8.12 7.63 -7.70
N MET A 69 -7.92 8.84 -7.15
CA MET A 69 -8.97 9.62 -6.47
C MET A 69 -9.94 10.26 -7.45
N VAL A 70 -9.45 10.80 -8.57
CA VAL A 70 -10.31 11.31 -9.64
C VAL A 70 -11.25 10.21 -10.12
N LEU A 71 -10.74 8.98 -10.32
CA LEU A 71 -11.57 7.84 -10.73
C LEU A 71 -12.65 7.46 -9.71
N GLN A 72 -12.54 7.88 -8.44
CA GLN A 72 -13.60 7.64 -7.45
C GLN A 72 -14.76 8.62 -7.55
N VAL A 73 -14.62 9.73 -8.28
CA VAL A 73 -15.68 10.73 -8.42
C VAL A 73 -16.91 10.10 -9.09
N PRO A 74 -18.08 10.06 -8.42
CA PRO A 74 -19.26 9.37 -8.93
C PRO A 74 -19.73 9.87 -10.30
N LYS A 75 -19.53 11.17 -10.59
CA LYS A 75 -19.88 11.80 -11.87
C LYS A 75 -19.14 11.22 -13.08
N LEU A 76 -17.97 10.60 -12.88
CA LEU A 76 -17.19 10.01 -13.98
C LEU A 76 -17.68 8.60 -14.37
N GLN A 77 -18.57 7.98 -13.57
CA GLN A 77 -19.15 6.67 -13.84
C GLN A 77 -18.14 5.58 -14.25
N VAL A 78 -16.91 5.65 -13.70
CA VAL A 78 -15.83 4.73 -14.04
C VAL A 78 -16.19 3.31 -13.57
N PRO A 79 -16.05 2.28 -14.43
CA PRO A 79 -16.33 0.89 -14.03
C PRO A 79 -15.48 0.45 -12.85
N TYR A 80 -16.06 -0.33 -11.93
CA TYR A 80 -15.36 -0.84 -10.75
C TYR A 80 -14.07 -1.60 -11.11
N VAL A 81 -14.09 -2.38 -12.20
CA VAL A 81 -12.93 -3.13 -12.69
C VAL A 81 -11.76 -2.20 -13.00
N VAL A 82 -12.00 -1.07 -13.66
CA VAL A 82 -10.96 -0.09 -13.99
C VAL A 82 -10.35 0.51 -12.72
N LYS A 83 -11.19 0.85 -11.73
CA LYS A 83 -10.73 1.34 -10.43
C LYS A 83 -9.82 0.31 -9.76
N MET A 84 -10.21 -0.96 -9.75
CA MET A 84 -9.41 -2.04 -9.17
C MET A 84 -8.10 -2.27 -9.93
N CYS A 85 -8.11 -2.21 -11.26
CA CYS A 85 -6.89 -2.29 -12.07
C CYS A 85 -5.89 -1.19 -11.71
N VAL A 86 -6.36 0.03 -11.43
CA VAL A 86 -5.48 1.13 -10.99
C VAL A 86 -4.89 0.85 -9.60
N PHE A 87 -5.67 0.35 -8.65
CA PHE A 87 -5.14 -0.05 -7.33
C PHE A 87 -4.11 -1.18 -7.42
N ILE A 88 -4.40 -2.22 -8.21
CA ILE A 88 -3.48 -3.36 -8.43
C ILE A 88 -2.22 -2.89 -9.15
N GLY A 89 -2.36 -2.08 -10.21
CA GLY A 89 -1.25 -1.50 -10.95
C GLY A 89 -0.40 -0.59 -10.07
N TRP A 90 -1.02 0.20 -9.18
CA TRP A 90 -0.30 1.02 -8.22
C TRP A 90 0.42 0.17 -7.17
N ALA A 91 -0.15 -0.92 -6.68
CA ALA A 91 0.55 -1.85 -5.80
C ALA A 91 1.73 -2.54 -6.51
N ALA A 92 1.57 -2.92 -7.78
CA ALA A 92 2.63 -3.51 -8.61
C ALA A 92 3.73 -2.50 -8.95
N TYR A 93 3.39 -1.22 -9.10
CA TYR A 93 4.34 -0.14 -9.39
C TYR A 93 5.51 -0.13 -8.41
N GLY A 94 5.29 -0.47 -7.14
CA GLY A 94 6.32 -0.51 -6.09
C GLY A 94 7.47 -1.48 -6.29
N VAL A 95 7.32 -2.47 -7.17
CA VAL A 95 8.42 -3.33 -7.59
C VAL A 95 9.49 -2.51 -8.31
N LEU A 96 9.09 -1.55 -9.14
CA LEU A 96 10.00 -0.71 -9.92
C LEU A 96 10.96 0.14 -9.04
N PRO A 97 10.49 1.01 -8.11
CA PRO A 97 11.38 1.73 -7.22
C PRO A 97 12.19 0.82 -6.30
N THR A 98 11.67 -0.36 -5.92
CA THR A 98 12.41 -1.31 -5.08
C THR A 98 13.61 -1.90 -5.83
N LEU A 99 13.41 -2.33 -7.08
CA LEU A 99 14.50 -2.86 -7.91
C LEU A 99 15.50 -1.76 -8.30
N HIS A 100 15.01 -0.58 -8.69
CA HIS A 100 15.88 0.55 -9.02
C HIS A 100 16.71 0.99 -7.81
N TRP A 101 16.09 1.08 -6.63
CA TRP A 101 16.79 1.37 -5.38
C TRP A 101 17.88 0.33 -5.10
N THR A 102 17.56 -0.96 -5.22
CA THR A 102 18.52 -2.06 -5.00
C THR A 102 19.73 -1.92 -5.93
N TYR A 103 19.51 -1.60 -7.21
CA TYR A 103 20.57 -1.35 -8.17
C TYR A 103 21.44 -0.14 -7.79
N VAL A 104 20.82 1.00 -7.48
CA VAL A 104 21.53 2.25 -7.15
C VAL A 104 22.34 2.13 -5.87
N MET A 105 21.89 1.32 -4.91
CA MET A 105 22.62 1.08 -3.65
C MET A 105 23.84 0.15 -3.81
N GLY A 106 24.09 -0.39 -5.01
CA GLY A 106 25.19 -1.32 -5.28
C GLY A 106 24.82 -2.80 -5.10
N GLY A 107 23.54 -3.13 -5.11
CA GLY A 107 23.05 -4.52 -5.03
C GLY A 107 22.91 -5.07 -3.61
N PHE A 108 22.81 -6.39 -3.51
CA PHE A 108 22.52 -7.12 -2.27
C PHE A 108 23.69 -7.18 -1.28
N ASP A 109 24.88 -6.72 -1.66
CA ASP A 109 26.00 -6.59 -0.73
C ASP A 109 25.87 -5.36 0.17
N ASN A 110 24.97 -4.42 -0.19
CA ASN A 110 24.70 -3.26 0.64
C ASN A 110 23.91 -3.66 1.91
N PRO A 111 24.40 -3.35 3.13
CA PRO A 111 23.72 -3.71 4.37
C PRO A 111 22.28 -3.19 4.46
N MET A 112 22.01 -2.01 3.89
CA MET A 112 20.69 -1.43 3.84
C MET A 112 19.73 -2.30 2.99
N VAL A 113 20.21 -2.76 1.82
CA VAL A 113 19.44 -3.65 0.94
C VAL A 113 19.15 -4.97 1.63
N GLN A 114 20.14 -5.57 2.30
CA GLN A 114 19.96 -6.84 3.02
C GLN A 114 18.91 -6.75 4.13
N ILE A 115 18.81 -5.61 4.82
CA ILE A 115 17.85 -5.42 5.90
C ILE A 115 16.44 -5.16 5.34
N PHE A 116 16.32 -4.31 4.32
CA PHE A 116 15.01 -3.80 3.92
C PHE A 116 14.38 -4.49 2.74
N PHE A 117 15.15 -5.04 1.80
CA PHE A 117 14.59 -5.77 0.67
C PHE A 117 13.70 -6.95 1.15
N PRO A 118 14.13 -7.80 2.10
CA PRO A 118 13.27 -8.86 2.64
C PRO A 118 11.99 -8.33 3.30
N ARG A 119 12.02 -7.12 3.88
CA ARG A 119 10.84 -6.49 4.47
C ARG A 119 9.85 -6.04 3.41
N VAL A 120 10.32 -5.50 2.29
CA VAL A 120 9.46 -5.19 1.15
C VAL A 120 8.82 -6.48 0.61
N ILE A 121 9.59 -7.56 0.48
CA ILE A 121 9.05 -8.87 0.10
C ILE A 121 8.00 -9.36 1.11
N GLY A 122 8.28 -9.25 2.41
CA GLY A 122 7.33 -9.61 3.47
C GLY A 122 6.01 -8.84 3.35
N MET A 123 6.07 -7.54 3.04
CA MET A 123 4.89 -6.73 2.77
C MET A 123 4.09 -7.25 1.58
N TYR A 124 4.76 -7.56 0.46
CA TYR A 124 4.11 -8.14 -0.72
C TYR A 124 3.52 -9.53 -0.46
N VAL A 125 4.15 -10.36 0.36
CA VAL A 125 3.62 -11.67 0.74
C VAL A 125 2.34 -11.51 1.56
N ILE A 126 2.32 -10.66 2.58
CA ILE A 126 1.13 -10.45 3.42
C ILE A 126 -0.01 -9.85 2.58
N SER A 127 0.26 -8.74 1.86
CA SER A 127 -0.74 -8.06 1.05
C SER A 127 -1.22 -8.90 -0.14
N GLY A 128 -0.32 -9.63 -0.80
CA GLY A 128 -0.65 -10.54 -1.90
C GLY A 128 -1.50 -11.72 -1.43
N THR A 129 -1.20 -12.27 -0.25
CA THR A 129 -2.03 -13.32 0.37
C THR A 129 -3.42 -12.80 0.72
N ALA A 130 -3.51 -11.61 1.32
CA ALA A 130 -4.79 -10.95 1.61
C ALA A 130 -5.63 -10.78 0.35
N PHE A 131 -5.01 -10.26 -0.72
CA PHE A 131 -5.66 -10.06 -2.00
C PHE A 131 -6.11 -11.38 -2.63
N ALA A 132 -5.27 -12.42 -2.62
CA ALA A 132 -5.63 -13.73 -3.15
C ALA A 132 -6.84 -14.33 -2.40
N ILE A 133 -6.83 -14.30 -1.07
CA ILE A 133 -7.94 -14.78 -0.23
C ILE A 133 -9.24 -14.05 -0.60
N TYR A 134 -9.19 -12.71 -0.67
CA TYR A 134 -10.33 -11.87 -1.01
C TYR A 134 -10.84 -12.08 -2.45
N ALA A 135 -9.94 -12.18 -3.42
CA ALA A 135 -10.25 -12.30 -4.83
C ALA A 135 -10.83 -13.68 -5.18
N PHE A 136 -10.25 -14.74 -4.62
CA PHE A 136 -10.72 -16.11 -4.84
C PHE A 136 -11.92 -16.49 -3.96
N LYS A 137 -12.31 -15.62 -3.01
CA LYS A 137 -13.43 -15.84 -2.07
C LYS A 137 -13.23 -17.09 -1.23
N ILE A 138 -12.02 -17.30 -0.73
CA ILE A 138 -11.68 -18.44 0.13
C ILE A 138 -11.75 -17.98 1.59
N PRO A 139 -12.40 -18.72 2.51
CA PRO A 139 -12.89 -20.09 2.39
C PRO A 139 -14.37 -20.24 1.98
N GLU A 140 -15.14 -19.15 1.84
CA GLU A 140 -16.59 -19.22 1.58
C GLU A 140 -16.95 -19.92 0.26
N ARG A 141 -16.04 -19.91 -0.71
CA ARG A 141 -16.14 -20.69 -1.96
C ARG A 141 -16.11 -22.19 -1.71
N TRP A 142 -15.37 -22.66 -0.71
CA TRP A 142 -15.25 -24.08 -0.37
C TRP A 142 -16.31 -24.53 0.62
N TYR A 143 -16.78 -23.61 1.47
CA TYR A 143 -17.76 -23.91 2.52
C TYR A 143 -18.94 -22.91 2.50
N PRO A 144 -19.79 -22.94 1.45
CA PRO A 144 -20.95 -22.05 1.37
C PRO A 144 -21.89 -22.22 2.58
N GLY A 145 -22.34 -21.11 3.17
CA GLY A 145 -23.26 -21.12 4.32
C GLY A 145 -22.61 -21.43 5.68
N LYS A 146 -21.33 -21.86 5.71
CA LYS A 146 -20.65 -22.24 6.97
C LYS A 146 -19.84 -21.10 7.60
N VAL A 147 -19.48 -20.08 6.81
CA VAL A 147 -18.60 -18.97 7.23
C VAL A 147 -19.26 -17.60 7.04
N ASP A 148 -20.59 -17.55 6.98
CA ASP A 148 -21.35 -16.33 6.67
C ASP A 148 -21.15 -15.22 7.70
N TYR A 149 -20.98 -15.58 8.98
CA TYR A 149 -20.77 -14.62 10.07
C TYR A 149 -19.29 -14.46 10.46
N ILE A 150 -18.52 -15.55 10.45
CA ILE A 150 -17.13 -15.57 10.92
C ILE A 150 -16.28 -16.41 9.95
N GLY A 151 -15.13 -15.86 9.56
CA GLY A 151 -14.10 -16.56 8.81
C GLY A 151 -14.21 -16.42 7.28
N HIS A 152 -15.13 -15.61 6.75
CA HIS A 152 -15.19 -15.34 5.31
C HIS A 152 -14.01 -14.48 4.83
N SER A 153 -13.71 -14.54 3.53
CA SER A 153 -12.53 -13.90 2.93
C SER A 153 -12.38 -12.42 3.24
N HIS A 154 -13.49 -11.68 3.30
CA HIS A 154 -13.49 -10.25 3.58
C HIS A 154 -13.07 -9.92 5.03
N GLN A 155 -13.32 -10.81 5.99
CA GLN A 155 -12.77 -10.65 7.35
C GLN A 155 -11.26 -10.90 7.37
N TRP A 156 -10.81 -11.95 6.68
CA TRP A 156 -9.38 -12.23 6.53
C TRP A 156 -8.63 -11.10 5.81
N TRP A 157 -9.25 -10.50 4.79
CA TRP A 157 -8.75 -9.30 4.13
C TRP A 157 -8.46 -8.19 5.14
N HIS A 158 -9.43 -7.83 5.99
CA HIS A 158 -9.26 -6.77 6.98
C HIS A 158 -8.17 -7.11 8.02
N ILE A 159 -8.12 -8.35 8.50
CA ILE A 159 -7.09 -8.81 9.45
C ILE A 159 -5.69 -8.69 8.83
N LEU A 160 -5.53 -9.17 7.59
CA LEU A 160 -4.23 -9.15 6.90
C LEU A 160 -3.83 -7.74 6.46
N VAL A 161 -4.77 -6.89 6.07
CA VAL A 161 -4.50 -5.47 5.78
C VAL A 161 -4.02 -4.76 7.05
N LEU A 162 -4.66 -4.96 8.20
CA LEU A 162 -4.20 -4.42 9.47
C LEU A 162 -2.79 -4.94 9.83
N GLY A 163 -2.57 -6.25 9.68
CA GLY A 163 -1.27 -6.87 9.88
C GLY A 163 -0.19 -6.31 8.96
N ALA A 164 -0.51 -6.07 7.68
CA ALA A 164 0.40 -5.47 6.70
C ALA A 164 0.75 -4.02 7.07
N LEU A 165 -0.24 -3.22 7.49
CA LEU A 165 0.00 -1.85 7.95
C LEU A 165 0.90 -1.81 9.20
N TYR A 166 0.65 -2.70 10.16
CA TYR A 166 1.49 -2.84 11.34
C TYR A 166 2.91 -3.30 10.98
N TYR A 167 3.04 -4.29 10.10
CA TYR A 167 4.31 -4.81 9.62
C TYR A 167 5.13 -3.72 8.90
N TRP A 168 4.47 -2.93 8.05
CA TRP A 168 5.11 -1.80 7.36
C TRP A 168 5.54 -0.71 8.34
N HIS A 169 4.70 -0.37 9.33
CA HIS A 169 5.07 0.59 10.36
C HIS A 169 6.35 0.18 11.11
N ASN A 170 6.43 -1.09 11.54
CA ASN A 170 7.64 -1.61 12.18
C ASN A 170 8.87 -1.55 11.24
N SER A 171 8.68 -1.87 9.96
CA SER A 171 9.75 -1.79 8.96
C SER A 171 10.22 -0.34 8.74
N ALA A 172 9.29 0.62 8.72
CA ALA A 172 9.59 2.05 8.62
C ALA A 172 10.35 2.56 9.85
N MET A 173 10.01 2.09 11.06
CA MET A 173 10.76 2.46 12.28
C MET A 173 12.22 1.99 12.23
N ILE A 174 12.47 0.79 11.68
CA ILE A 174 13.84 0.29 11.48
C ILE A 174 14.58 1.12 10.43
N TYR A 175 13.89 1.57 9.38
CA TYR A 175 14.43 2.52 8.39
C TYR A 175 14.86 3.84 9.04
N VAL A 176 14.00 4.40 9.87
CA VAL A 176 14.28 5.62 10.62
C VAL A 176 15.51 5.42 11.50
N GLN A 177 15.55 4.36 12.31
CA GLN A 177 16.68 4.06 13.18
C GLN A 177 17.98 3.88 12.39
N TYR A 178 17.94 3.16 11.26
CA TYR A 178 19.11 3.01 10.41
C TYR A 178 19.60 4.37 9.90
N ARG A 179 18.71 5.23 9.41
CA ARG A 179 19.03 6.56 8.85
C ARG A 179 19.46 7.57 9.90
N MET A 180 18.97 7.47 11.13
CA MET A 180 19.46 8.28 12.26
C MET A 180 20.92 7.98 12.59
N ASN A 181 21.35 6.73 12.42
CA ASN A 181 22.73 6.30 12.68
C ASN A 181 23.64 6.39 11.44
N HIS A 182 23.06 6.43 10.23
CA HIS A 182 23.78 6.45 8.96
C HIS A 182 23.24 7.56 8.06
N GLY A 183 23.81 8.76 8.23
CA GLY A 183 23.57 9.89 7.36
C GLY A 183 24.14 9.69 5.95
N CYS A 184 23.80 10.60 5.04
CA CYS A 184 24.49 10.63 3.75
C CYS A 184 25.92 11.12 3.96
N ALA A 185 26.87 10.54 3.22
CA ALA A 185 28.15 11.19 3.05
C ALA A 185 27.88 12.58 2.46
N ASN A 186 28.39 13.63 3.11
CA ASN A 186 28.32 14.98 2.57
C ASN A 186 29.06 14.98 1.23
N THR A 187 28.33 14.95 0.12
CA THR A 187 28.85 15.33 -1.18
C THR A 187 29.05 16.84 -1.15
N MET A 188 30.06 17.31 -0.41
CA MET A 188 30.67 18.60 -0.73
C MET A 188 31.18 18.44 -2.15
N ARG A 189 30.40 18.93 -3.12
CA ARG A 189 30.92 19.26 -4.43
C ARG A 189 31.91 20.38 -4.21
N ILE A 190 33.17 20.01 -3.97
CA ILE A 190 34.30 20.93 -4.04
C ILE A 190 34.39 21.30 -5.52
N PHE A 191 33.79 22.42 -5.88
CA PHE A 191 34.12 23.16 -7.09
C PHE A 191 35.07 24.28 -6.70
#